data_AF-A0A5R2MZR2-F1
#
_entry.id   AF-A0A5R2MZR2-F1
#
_cell.length_a   1.000
_cell.length_b   1.000
_cell.length_c   1.000
_cell.angle_alpha   90.00
_cell.angle_beta   90.00
_cell.angle_gamma   90.00
#
_symmetry.space_group_name_H-M   'P 1'
#
loop_
_entity.id
_entity.type
_entity.pdbx_description
1 polymer ?
#
loop_
_entity_poly.entity_id
_entity_poly.type
_entity_poly.pdbx_seq_one_letter_code
_entity_poly.pdbx_strand_id
1 'polypeptide(L)'
;MIKNYRILDLIRRNRSPLENHLIDGLVDGRVSRRDFIRHGSLLGLSLPLLGGITTAAGFGGMPSLARAQGAPGATIRVASSVPAAAIDPVTI
;
A
#
# COMPACT_ATOMS: atom_id res chain seq x y z
N MET A 1 12.23 1.19 14.96
CA MET A 1 11.87 2.32 14.06
C MET A 1 11.92 3.60 14.86
N ILE A 2 12.68 4.60 14.42
CA ILE A 2 12.72 5.92 15.08
C ILE A 2 11.48 6.70 14.61
N LYS A 3 10.59 7.05 15.53
CA LYS A 3 9.40 7.88 15.28
C LYS A 3 9.72 9.34 15.64
N ASN A 4 9.40 10.28 14.76
CA ASN A 4 9.59 11.70 15.00
C ASN A 4 8.34 12.34 15.60
N TYR A 5 8.15 12.18 16.91
CA TYR A 5 6.98 12.69 17.63
C TYR A 5 6.79 14.21 17.50
N ARG A 6 7.89 14.98 17.50
CA ARG A 6 7.82 16.45 17.34
C ARG A 6 7.16 16.87 16.02
N ILE A 7 7.45 16.16 14.94
CA ILE A 7 6.87 16.45 13.61
C ILE A 7 5.41 16.01 13.57
N LEU A 8 5.10 14.84 14.13
CA LEU A 8 3.73 14.33 14.22
C LEU A 8 2.83 15.29 15.03
N ASP A 9 3.32 15.82 16.14
CA ASP A 9 2.56 16.77 16.98
C ASP A 9 2.33 18.10 16.27
N LEU A 10 3.29 18.60 15.49
CA LEU A 10 3.10 19.79 14.67
C LEU A 10 2.02 19.60 13.60
N ILE A 11 2.01 18.43 12.96
CA ILE A 11 1.01 18.08 11.95
C ILE A 11 -0.38 17.97 12.59
N ARG A 12 -0.49 17.29 13.74
CA ARG A 12 -1.77 17.06 14.45
C ARG A 12 -2.52 18.32 14.85
N ARG A 13 -1.80 19.42 15.12
CA ARG A 13 -2.39 20.70 15.55
C ARG A 13 -3.30 21.35 14.49
N ASN A 14 -3.06 21.09 13.21
CA ASN A 14 -3.78 21.71 12.10
C ASN A 14 -4.68 20.72 11.34
N ARG A 15 -5.12 19.65 12.00
CA ARG A 15 -5.90 18.56 11.40
C ARG A 15 -7.23 18.39 12.13
N SER A 16 -8.21 17.92 11.37
CA SER A 16 -9.50 17.50 11.88
C SER A 16 -9.37 16.26 12.79
N PRO A 17 -10.36 15.99 13.66
CA PRO A 17 -10.37 14.80 14.49
C PRO A 17 -10.26 13.49 13.70
N LEU A 18 -10.86 13.43 12.51
CA LEU A 18 -10.84 12.24 11.64
C LEU A 18 -9.45 11.97 11.05
N GLU A 19 -8.77 13.02 10.58
CA GLU A 19 -7.39 12.92 10.09
C GLU A 19 -6.43 12.53 11.22
N ASN A 20 -6.62 13.07 12.43
CA ASN A 20 -5.80 12.71 13.59
C ASN A 20 -5.98 11.23 13.98
N HIS A 21 -7.21 10.72 13.96
CA HIS A 21 -7.47 9.29 14.21
C HIS A 21 -6.78 8.39 13.19
N LEU A 22 -6.72 8.81 11.92
CA LEU A 22 -5.99 8.09 10.87
C LEU A 22 -4.47 8.08 11.13
N ILE A 23 -3.90 9.21 11.56
CA ILE A 23 -2.48 9.35 11.90
C ILE A 23 -2.14 8.48 13.11
N ASP A 24 -2.99 8.46 14.13
CA ASP A 24 -2.83 7.62 15.32
C ASP A 24 -2.87 6.13 14.96
N GLY A 25 -3.83 5.73 14.13
CA GLY A 25 -3.92 4.37 13.61
C GLY A 25 -2.67 3.92 12.84
N LEU A 26 -2.04 4.83 12.09
CA LEU A 26 -0.76 4.55 11.42
C LEU A 26 0.39 4.42 12.42
N VAL A 27 0.47 5.32 13.41
CA VAL A 27 1.52 5.30 14.44
C VAL A 27 1.42 4.03 15.31
N ASP A 28 0.21 3.60 15.64
CA ASP A 28 -0.07 2.38 16.40
C ASP A 28 0.06 1.10 15.56
N GLY A 29 0.21 1.22 14.24
CA GLY A 29 0.32 0.08 13.32
C GLY A 29 -0.99 -0.67 13.07
N ARG A 30 -2.13 -0.13 13.53
CA ARG A 30 -3.47 -0.66 13.25
C ARG A 30 -3.92 -0.40 11.81
N VAL A 31 -3.42 0.68 11.23
CA VAL A 31 -3.66 1.07 9.83
C VAL A 31 -2.38 0.82 9.04
N SER A 32 -2.48 0.04 7.96
CA SER A 32 -1.35 -0.21 7.08
C SER A 32 -0.97 1.07 6.31
N ARG A 33 0.29 1.19 5.88
CA ARG A 33 0.74 2.31 5.04
C ARG A 33 -0.15 2.50 3.79
N ARG A 34 -0.58 1.40 3.18
CA ARG A 34 -1.46 1.43 2.00
C ARG A 34 -2.84 1.99 2.36
N ASP A 35 -3.40 1.53 3.46
CA ASP A 35 -4.73 1.99 3.90
C ASP A 35 -4.69 3.44 4.35
N PHE A 36 -3.60 3.88 4.97
CA PHE A 36 -3.36 5.29 5.29
C PHE A 36 -3.34 6.16 4.03
N ILE A 37 -2.65 5.74 2.96
CA ILE A 37 -2.63 6.50 1.70
C ILE A 37 -4.02 6.50 1.05
N ARG A 38 -4.74 5.37 1.06
CA ARG A 38 -6.08 5.25 0.48
C ARG A 38 -7.08 6.17 1.19
N HIS A 39 -7.19 6.05 2.52
CA HIS A 39 -8.13 6.82 3.30
C HIS A 39 -7.68 8.29 3.41
N GLY A 40 -6.38 8.55 3.53
CA GLY A 40 -5.85 9.92 3.54
C GLY A 40 -6.15 10.66 2.23
N SER A 41 -6.02 9.98 1.09
CA SER A 41 -6.41 10.56 -0.22
C SER A 41 -7.91 10.84 -0.29
N LEU A 42 -8.76 9.97 0.27
CA LEU A 42 -10.21 10.19 0.35
C LEU A 42 -10.56 11.39 1.23
N LEU A 43 -9.78 11.66 2.27
CA LEU A 43 -9.92 12.83 3.15
C LEU A 43 -9.37 14.13 2.54
N GLY A 44 -8.85 14.09 1.31
CA GLY A 44 -8.28 15.26 0.63
C GLY A 44 -6.85 15.61 1.11
N LEU A 45 -6.16 14.69 1.80
CA LEU A 45 -4.76 14.90 2.17
C LEU A 45 -3.87 14.78 0.94
N SER A 46 -2.94 15.72 0.79
CA SER A 46 -2.00 15.71 -0.33
C SER A 46 -0.97 14.57 -0.19
N LEU A 47 -0.57 13.97 -1.32
CA LEU A 47 0.46 12.92 -1.34
C LEU A 47 1.78 13.31 -0.67
N PRO A 48 2.30 14.55 -0.81
CA PRO A 48 3.50 14.97 -0.10
C PRO A 48 3.33 14.98 1.43
N LEU A 49 2.17 15.41 1.92
CA LEU A 49 1.85 15.40 3.35
C LEU A 49 1.74 13.98 3.88
N LEU A 50 1.03 13.10 3.18
CA LEU A 50 0.95 11.69 3.52
C LEU A 50 2.33 11.03 3.53
N GLY A 51 3.17 11.34 2.54
CA GLY A 51 4.57 10.93 2.49
C GLY A 51 5.34 11.36 3.73
N GLY A 52 5.29 12.64 4.10
CA GLY A 52 5.94 13.19 5.29
C GLY A 52 5.46 12.56 6.61
N ILE A 53 4.17 12.25 6.73
CA ILE A 53 3.63 11.55 7.90
C ILE A 53 4.15 10.12 7.95
N THR A 54 4.16 9.40 6.82
CA THR A 54 4.66 8.02 6.78
C THR A 54 6.14 7.93 7.13
N THR A 55 6.97 8.89 6.69
CA THR A 55 8.39 8.95 7.06
C THR A 55 8.57 9.28 8.54
N ALA A 56 7.82 10.26 9.07
CA ALA A 56 7.86 10.63 10.49
C ALA A 56 7.36 9.51 11.42
N ALA A 57 6.39 8.71 10.97
CA ALA A 57 5.92 7.51 11.66
C ALA A 57 6.89 6.31 11.54
N GLY A 58 8.01 6.48 10.83
CA GLY A 58 9.08 5.48 10.71
C GLY A 58 8.90 4.50 9.55
N PHE A 59 7.88 4.67 8.71
CA PHE A 59 7.63 3.86 7.51
C PHE A 59 8.38 4.35 6.26
N GLY A 60 9.34 5.26 6.44
CA GLY A 60 10.18 5.83 5.38
C GLY A 60 11.27 4.89 4.83
N GLY A 61 11.32 3.64 5.29
CA GLY A 61 12.22 2.62 4.75
C GLY A 61 11.86 2.22 3.31
N MET A 62 12.86 1.70 2.59
CA MET A 62 12.75 1.23 1.21
C MET A 62 11.42 0.50 0.95
N PRO A 63 10.80 0.68 -0.23
CA PRO A 63 9.57 -0.03 -0.57
C PRO A 63 9.77 -1.52 -0.30
N SER A 64 9.02 -2.08 0.64
CA SER A 64 8.98 -3.53 0.80
C SER A 64 8.47 -4.09 -0.51
N LEU A 65 9.27 -4.92 -1.18
CA LEU A 65 8.83 -5.61 -2.38
C LEU A 65 7.51 -6.31 -2.05
N ALA A 66 6.43 -5.87 -2.68
CA ALA A 66 5.13 -6.49 -2.50
C ALA A 66 5.24 -7.92 -3.03
N ARG A 67 5.45 -8.88 -2.12
CA ARG A 67 5.36 -10.29 -2.47
C ARG A 67 3.88 -10.64 -2.40
N ALA A 68 3.32 -11.06 -3.54
CA ALA A 68 2.04 -11.75 -3.50
C ALA A 68 2.19 -12.91 -2.52
N GLN A 69 1.37 -12.92 -1.48
CA GLN A 69 1.35 -14.02 -0.54
C GLN A 69 0.82 -15.23 -1.30
N GLY A 70 1.72 -16.13 -1.70
CA GLY A 70 1.35 -17.34 -2.41
C GLY A 70 0.30 -18.08 -1.60
N ALA A 71 -0.84 -18.36 -2.20
CA ALA A 71 -1.90 -19.14 -1.59
C ALA A 71 -1.79 -20.58 -2.12
N PRO A 72 -1.29 -21.54 -1.33
CA PRO A 72 -1.23 -22.95 -1.74
C PRO A 72 -2.64 -23.42 -2.12
N GLY A 73 -2.80 -23.96 -3.33
CA GLY A 73 -4.10 -24.41 -3.84
C GLY A 73 -4.97 -23.33 -4.49
N ALA A 74 -4.47 -22.11 -4.70
CA ALA A 74 -5.21 -21.09 -5.43
C ALA A 74 -5.40 -21.46 -6.92
N THR A 75 -6.56 -21.09 -7.48
CA THR A 75 -6.89 -21.33 -8.88
C THR A 75 -6.21 -20.30 -9.79
N ILE A 76 -5.33 -20.76 -10.68
CA ILE A 76 -4.77 -19.93 -11.75
C ILE A 76 -5.70 -19.99 -12.96
N ARG A 77 -6.27 -18.85 -13.37
CA ARG A 77 -7.03 -18.75 -14.61
C ARG A 77 -6.08 -18.36 -15.75
N VAL A 78 -5.88 -19.29 -16.69
CA VAL A 78 -5.03 -19.08 -17.87
C VAL A 78 -5.90 -19.23 -19.10
N ALA A 79 -5.87 -18.23 -19.99
CA ALA A 79 -6.39 -18.39 -21.34
C ALA A 79 -5.27 -19.01 -22.19
N SER A 80 -5.54 -20.17 -22.79
CA SER A 80 -4.67 -20.79 -23.78
C SER A 80 -5.39 -20.75 -25.13
N SER A 81 -4.79 -20.07 -26.11
CA SER A 81 -5.28 -20.05 -27.48
C SER A 81 -5.07 -21.43 -28.12
N VAL A 82 -6.16 -22.12 -28.45
CA VAL A 82 -6.11 -23.39 -29.18
C VAL A 82 -5.74 -23.12 -30.64
N PRO A 83 -4.75 -23.83 -31.22
CA PRO A 83 -4.44 -23.71 -32.64
C PRO A 83 -5.65 -24.10 -33.50
N ALA A 84 -5.91 -23.32 -34.55
CA ALA A 84 -7.06 -23.53 -35.44
C ALA A 84 -6.94 -24.76 -36.35
N ALA A 85 -5.75 -25.37 -36.43
CA ALA A 85 -5.45 -26.51 -37.29
C ALA A 85 -4.79 -27.63 -36.50
N ALA A 86 -4.80 -28.85 -37.07
CA ALA A 86 -4.11 -30.00 -36.50
C ALA A 86 -2.60 -29.72 -36.38
N ILE A 87 -2.04 -30.05 -35.22
CA ILE A 87 -0.60 -29.95 -34.96
C ILE A 87 0.08 -31.13 -35.67
N ASP A 88 0.65 -30.89 -36.85
CA ASP A 88 1.44 -31.87 -37.59
C ASP A 88 2.93 -31.71 -37.29
N PRO A 89 3.60 -32.67 -36.61
CA PRO A 89 5.00 -32.56 -36.21
C PRO A 89 6.00 -32.52 -37.39
N VAL A 90 5.57 -32.75 -38.63
CA VAL A 90 6.43 -32.69 -39.82
C VAL A 90 6.37 -31.31 -40.50
N THR A 91 5.33 -30.54 -40.24
CA THR A 91 5.02 -29.30 -40.97
C THR A 91 5.03 -28.05 -40.08
N ILE A 92 5.36 -28.19 -38.78
CA ILE A 92 5.53 -27.10 -37.80
C ILE A 92 7.00 -26.72 -37.68
#